data_AF-A0A8T4A2B5-F1
#
_entry.id   AF-A0A8T4A2B5-F1
#
_cell.length_a   1.000
_cell.length_b   1.000
_cell.length_c   1.000
_cell.angle_alpha   90.00
_cell.angle_beta   90.00
_cell.angle_gamma   90.00
#
_symmetry.space_group_name_H-M   'P 1'
#
loop_
_entity.id
_entity.type
_entity.pdbx_description
1 polymer ?
#
loop_
_entity_poly.entity_id
_entity_poly.type
_entity_poly.pdbx_seq_one_letter_code
_entity_poly.pdbx_strand_id
1 'polypeptide(L)'
;ESRILEEAEDMINRDINFKEHKVIVIAKEDWHQGVLGIVASKLVDRFYRPAIVISLSEDLCKGSARSIKNFHLFNALLECKEFLNAFGGHAHAAGLLITKDNINDFKHNINRIAHERLSLEDLLPSLDIDLELNLTDLNEELRKIVLKYKKSEQNQI
;
A
#
# COMPACT_ATOMS: atom_id res chain seq x y z
N GLU A 1 15.76 -4.58 -6.67
CA GLU A 1 14.29 -4.44 -6.58
C GLU A 1 13.57 -5.74 -6.91
N SER A 2 13.66 -6.26 -8.15
CA SER A 2 12.94 -7.48 -8.58
C SER A 2 13.06 -8.66 -7.60
N ARG A 3 14.27 -8.95 -7.12
CA ARG A 3 14.51 -10.01 -6.11
C ARG A 3 13.73 -9.80 -4.81
N ILE A 4 13.71 -8.57 -4.28
CA ILE A 4 13.05 -8.27 -2.99
C ILE A 4 11.53 -8.43 -3.14
N LEU A 5 10.97 -8.02 -4.29
CA LEU A 5 9.56 -8.18 -4.58
C LEU A 5 9.16 -9.66 -4.68
N GLU A 6 9.94 -10.47 -5.40
CA GLU A 6 9.70 -11.90 -5.53
C GLU A 6 9.73 -12.60 -4.16
N GLU A 7 10.76 -12.34 -3.36
CA GLU A 7 10.86 -12.87 -2.00
C GLU A 7 9.69 -12.41 -1.10
N ALA A 8 9.27 -11.16 -1.23
CA ALA A 8 8.12 -10.62 -0.50
C ALA A 8 6.83 -11.36 -0.88
N GLU A 9 6.62 -11.61 -2.17
CA GLU A 9 5.44 -12.34 -2.66
C GLU A 9 5.43 -13.80 -2.20
N ASP A 10 6.58 -14.46 -2.22
CA ASP A 10 6.72 -15.83 -1.69
C ASP A 10 6.39 -15.88 -0.19
N MET A 11 6.86 -14.91 0.59
CA MET A 11 6.49 -14.79 2.00
C MET A 11 5.00 -14.54 2.19
N ILE A 12 4.39 -13.67 1.38
CA ILE A 12 2.95 -13.39 1.46
C ILE A 12 2.14 -14.66 1.16
N ASN A 13 2.46 -15.38 0.09
CA ASN A 13 1.74 -16.58 -0.31
C ASN A 13 1.86 -17.72 0.73
N ARG A 14 2.97 -17.77 1.46
CA ARG A 14 3.24 -18.79 2.48
C ARG A 14 2.67 -18.45 3.85
N ASP A 15 2.81 -17.19 4.27
CA ASP A 15 2.66 -16.80 5.69
C ASP A 15 1.44 -15.88 5.95
N ILE A 16 0.80 -15.32 4.91
CA ILE A 16 -0.32 -14.38 5.10
C ILE A 16 -1.67 -15.02 4.78
N ASN A 17 -2.52 -15.10 5.80
CA ASN A 17 -3.94 -15.40 5.66
C ASN A 17 -4.75 -14.11 5.46
N PHE A 18 -5.24 -13.85 4.24
CA PHE A 18 -5.99 -12.63 3.92
C PHE A 18 -7.38 -12.50 4.57
N LYS A 19 -7.89 -13.56 5.22
CA LYS A 19 -9.08 -13.48 6.08
C LYS A 19 -8.78 -12.76 7.40
N GLU A 20 -7.55 -12.89 7.89
CA GLU A 20 -7.09 -12.37 9.18
C GLU A 20 -6.16 -11.17 9.05
N HIS A 21 -5.56 -10.98 7.87
CA HIS A 21 -4.58 -9.93 7.63
C HIS A 21 -5.09 -8.95 6.56
N LYS A 22 -5.62 -7.81 7.00
CA LYS A 22 -6.00 -6.69 6.12
C LYS A 22 -4.81 -5.81 5.75
N VAL A 23 -3.75 -5.82 6.55
CA VAL A 23 -2.47 -5.13 6.31
C VAL A 23 -1.37 -6.17 6.13
N ILE A 24 -0.66 -6.08 5.01
CA ILE A 24 0.52 -6.89 4.73
C ILE A 24 1.69 -6.31 5.53
N VAL A 25 2.27 -7.11 6.43
CA VAL A 25 3.49 -6.75 7.16
C VAL A 25 4.49 -7.89 6.96
N ILE A 26 5.59 -7.58 6.28
CA ILE A 26 6.66 -8.52 5.97
C ILE A 26 8.01 -7.91 6.36
N ALA A 27 8.89 -8.76 6.88
CA ALA A 27 10.20 -8.35 7.34
C ALA A 27 11.24 -9.40 6.97
N LYS A 28 12.37 -8.98 6.40
CA LYS A 28 13.48 -9.88 6.08
C LYS A 28 14.82 -9.15 6.19
N GLU A 29 15.86 -9.92 6.50
CA GLU A 29 17.25 -9.49 6.38
C GLU A 29 17.65 -9.28 4.91
N ASP A 30 18.75 -8.60 4.65
CA ASP A 30 19.31 -8.35 3.31
C ASP A 30 18.41 -7.59 2.32
N TRP A 31 17.36 -6.93 2.81
CA TRP A 31 16.55 -6.01 2.03
C TRP A 31 17.11 -4.59 2.07
N HIS A 32 17.44 -4.03 0.90
CA HIS A 32 18.01 -2.70 0.81
C HIS A 32 16.97 -1.61 1.10
N GLN A 33 17.27 -0.74 2.08
CA GLN A 33 16.34 0.28 2.60
C GLN A 33 15.81 1.23 1.52
N GLY A 34 16.64 1.60 0.54
CA GLY A 34 16.25 2.47 -0.57
C GLY A 34 15.18 1.90 -1.52
N VAL A 35 14.84 0.62 -1.41
CA VAL A 35 13.93 -0.07 -2.32
C VAL A 35 12.60 -0.47 -1.66
N LEU A 36 12.53 -0.43 -0.33
CA LEU A 36 11.36 -0.87 0.44
C LEU A 36 10.07 -0.16 0.03
N GLY A 37 10.14 1.14 -0.23
CA GLY A 37 8.96 1.92 -0.62
C GLY A 37 8.39 1.53 -1.98
N ILE A 38 9.25 1.18 -2.94
CA ILE A 38 8.83 0.72 -4.28
C ILE A 38 8.17 -0.65 -4.17
N VAL A 39 8.77 -1.55 -3.38
CA VAL A 39 8.19 -2.87 -3.12
C VAL A 39 6.85 -2.74 -2.42
N ALA A 40 6.74 -1.91 -1.38
CA ALA A 40 5.48 -1.65 -0.69
C ALA A 40 4.39 -1.15 -1.64
N SER A 41 4.71 -0.23 -2.55
CA SER A 41 3.78 0.25 -3.58
C SER A 41 3.30 -0.89 -4.49
N LYS A 42 4.23 -1.71 -5.01
CA LYS A 42 3.87 -2.86 -5.87
C LYS A 42 3.00 -3.89 -5.16
N LEU A 43 3.22 -4.11 -3.86
CA LEU A 43 2.37 -4.98 -3.05
C LEU A 43 0.97 -4.39 -2.86
N VAL A 44 0.86 -3.07 -2.64
CA VAL A 44 -0.45 -2.40 -2.61
C VAL A 44 -1.16 -2.57 -3.96
N ASP A 45 -0.48 -2.34 -5.08
CA ASP A 45 -1.08 -2.47 -6.41
C ASP A 45 -1.54 -3.90 -6.70
N ARG A 46 -0.76 -4.90 -6.28
CA ARG A 46 -1.03 -6.32 -6.55
C ARG A 46 -2.11 -6.91 -5.65
N PHE A 47 -2.11 -6.56 -4.37
CA PHE A 47 -2.98 -7.19 -3.36
C PHE A 47 -4.12 -6.28 -2.89
N TYR A 48 -4.12 -5.02 -3.31
CA TYR A 48 -5.07 -3.98 -2.92
C TYR A 48 -5.27 -3.89 -1.39
N ARG A 49 -4.15 -3.98 -0.67
CA ARG A 49 -4.07 -3.93 0.79
C ARG A 49 -2.95 -3.00 1.22
N PRO A 50 -3.09 -2.27 2.33
CA PRO A 50 -1.95 -1.56 2.91
C PRO A 50 -0.78 -2.51 3.13
N ALA A 51 0.43 -2.08 2.79
CA ALA A 51 1.62 -2.90 2.84
C ALA A 51 2.75 -2.18 3.58
N ILE A 52 3.43 -2.93 4.44
CA ILE A 52 4.56 -2.50 5.25
C ILE A 52 5.70 -3.50 5.04
N VAL A 53 6.82 -3.01 4.52
CA VAL A 53 8.00 -3.81 4.18
C VAL A 53 9.15 -3.35 5.05
N ILE A 54 9.72 -4.28 5.83
CA ILE A 54 10.73 -3.99 6.85
C ILE A 54 12.04 -4.69 6.49
N SER A 55 13.13 -3.92 6.47
CA SER A 55 14.50 -4.43 6.42
C SER A 55 14.97 -4.68 7.85
N LEU A 56 15.25 -5.95 8.17
CA LEU A 56 15.75 -6.36 9.48
C LEU A 56 17.23 -5.99 9.63
N SER A 57 17.59 -5.51 10.82
CA SER A 57 18.96 -5.21 11.26
C SER A 57 19.11 -5.60 12.74
N GLU A 58 20.33 -5.69 13.27
CA GLU A 58 20.55 -6.12 14.66
C GLU A 58 19.88 -5.22 15.69
N ASP A 59 20.00 -3.89 15.53
CA ASP A 59 19.44 -2.93 16.48
C ASP A 59 18.05 -2.42 16.04
N LEU A 60 18.04 -1.60 14.99
CA LEU A 60 16.88 -0.81 14.59
C LEU A 60 16.50 -1.07 13.13
N CYS A 61 15.40 -1.80 12.96
CA CYS A 61 14.88 -2.16 11.65
C CYS A 61 14.21 -0.94 11.00
N LYS A 62 14.35 -0.82 9.68
CA LYS A 62 13.73 0.27 8.92
C LYS A 62 12.62 -0.27 8.04
N GLY A 63 11.45 0.36 8.10
CA GLY A 63 10.30 0.00 7.28
C GLY A 63 9.84 1.13 6.37
N SER A 64 9.28 0.74 5.22
CA SER A 64 8.49 1.64 4.38
C SER A 64 7.08 1.07 4.21
N ALA A 65 6.11 1.97 4.24
CA ALA A 65 4.70 1.61 4.21
C ALA A 65 3.96 2.41 3.13
N ARG A 66 2.97 1.75 2.52
CA ARG A 66 2.06 2.29 1.51
C ARG A 66 0.64 1.81 1.81
N SER A 67 -0.35 2.60 1.41
CA SER A 67 -1.75 2.33 1.72
C SER A 67 -2.67 2.53 0.54
N ILE A 68 -3.81 1.84 0.59
CA ILE A 68 -4.96 2.10 -0.29
C ILE A 68 -5.67 3.40 0.11
N LYS A 69 -6.52 3.92 -0.77
CA LYS A 69 -7.32 5.14 -0.56
C LYS A 69 -8.14 5.08 0.73
N ASN A 70 -8.69 3.92 1.05
CA ASN A 70 -9.66 3.76 2.14
C ASN A 70 -9.02 3.53 3.51
N PHE A 71 -7.69 3.54 3.61
CA PHE A 71 -6.99 3.34 4.89
C PHE A 71 -5.96 4.45 5.16
N HIS A 72 -6.25 5.30 6.15
CA HIS A 72 -5.35 6.40 6.55
C HIS A 72 -4.19 5.88 7.43
N LEU A 73 -3.11 5.49 6.76
CA LEU A 73 -1.95 4.81 7.34
C LEU A 73 -1.31 5.56 8.50
N PHE A 74 -1.07 6.88 8.36
CA PHE A 74 -0.42 7.65 9.42
C PHE A 74 -1.21 7.64 10.74
N ASN A 75 -2.55 7.64 10.68
CA ASN A 75 -3.39 7.60 11.87
C ASN A 75 -3.34 6.21 12.51
N ALA A 76 -3.34 5.15 11.70
CA ALA A 76 -3.16 3.80 12.20
C ALA A 76 -1.78 3.61 12.86
N LEU A 77 -0.72 4.19 12.30
CA LEU A 77 0.62 4.17 12.92
C LEU A 77 0.69 4.95 14.23
N LEU A 78 -0.04 6.07 14.35
CA LEU A 78 -0.15 6.82 15.62
C LEU A 78 -0.70 5.97 16.76
N GLU A 79 -1.63 5.06 16.47
CA GLU A 79 -2.20 4.12 17.45
C GLU A 79 -1.27 2.93 17.75
N CYS A 80 -0.32 2.65 16.87
CA CYS A 80 0.72 1.64 17.09
C CYS A 80 2.03 2.23 17.66
N LYS A 81 2.03 3.50 18.09
CA LYS A 81 3.25 4.22 18.49
C LYS A 81 4.07 3.54 19.59
N GLU A 82 3.43 2.74 20.45
CA GLU A 82 4.11 2.02 21.54
C GLU A 82 5.06 0.93 21.04
N PHE A 83 4.82 0.39 19.84
CA PHE A 83 5.67 -0.62 19.20
C PHE A 83 6.78 0.01 18.35
N LEU A 84 6.67 1.30 18.03
CA LEU A 84 7.50 1.99 17.06
C LEU A 84 8.50 2.92 17.76
N ASN A 85 9.76 2.84 17.38
CA ASN A 85 10.78 3.78 17.87
C ASN A 85 10.63 5.16 17.22
N ALA A 86 10.25 5.20 15.95
CA ALA A 86 9.92 6.42 15.22
C ALA A 86 9.06 6.08 14.00
N PHE A 87 8.25 7.03 13.56
CA PHE A 87 7.57 6.96 12.26
C PHE A 87 7.22 8.37 11.77
N GLY A 88 6.97 8.50 10.47
CA GLY A 88 6.57 9.75 9.85
C GLY A 88 6.03 9.53 8.45
N GLY A 89 5.29 10.51 7.93
CA GLY A 89 4.70 10.45 6.60
C GLY A 89 3.33 11.10 6.54
N HIS A 90 2.48 10.57 5.66
CA HIS A 90 1.15 11.09 5.33
C HIS A 90 0.12 9.96 5.25
N ALA A 91 -1.10 10.30 4.85
CA ALA A 91 -2.24 9.38 4.79
C ALA A 91 -1.94 8.05 4.06
N HIS A 92 -1.13 8.05 3.00
CA HIS A 92 -0.91 6.86 2.16
C HIS A 92 0.54 6.37 2.10
N ALA A 93 1.49 7.05 2.74
CA ALA A 93 2.89 6.68 2.71
C ALA A 93 3.57 7.05 4.02
N ALA A 94 4.35 6.12 4.58
CA ALA A 94 5.10 6.36 5.80
C ALA A 94 6.44 5.61 5.81
N GLY A 95 7.38 6.12 6.59
CA GLY A 95 8.56 5.41 7.04
C GLY A 95 8.46 5.13 8.54
N LEU A 96 9.05 4.02 8.99
CA LEU A 96 9.06 3.64 10.41
C LEU A 96 10.38 3.00 10.83
N LEU A 97 10.67 3.10 12.12
CA LEU A 97 11.76 2.44 12.83
C LEU A 97 11.16 1.56 13.93
N ILE A 98 11.60 0.32 14.00
CA ILE A 98 11.05 -0.72 14.90
C ILE A 98 12.15 -1.70 15.31
N THR A 99 12.07 -2.28 16.51
CA THR A 99 12.95 -3.38 16.95
C THR A 99 12.40 -4.73 16.50
N LYS A 100 13.26 -5.76 16.34
CA LYS A 100 12.82 -7.10 15.91
C LYS A 100 11.71 -7.67 16.81
N ASP A 101 11.86 -7.47 18.12
CA ASP A 101 10.94 -8.02 19.14
C ASP A 101 9.53 -7.44 19.02
N ASN A 102 9.40 -6.19 18.59
CA ASN A 102 8.10 -5.50 18.50
C ASN A 102 7.34 -5.80 17.20
N ILE A 103 7.96 -6.46 16.20
CA ILE A 103 7.35 -6.64 14.86
C ILE A 103 6.05 -7.45 14.93
N ASN A 104 6.02 -8.49 15.76
CA ASN A 104 4.84 -9.36 15.86
C ASN A 104 3.66 -8.63 16.53
N ASP A 105 3.91 -7.92 17.63
CA ASP A 105 2.87 -7.15 18.32
C ASP A 105 2.37 -5.99 17.45
N PHE A 106 3.28 -5.31 16.75
CA PHE A 106 2.94 -4.30 15.75
C PHE A 106 2.04 -4.89 14.65
N LYS A 107 2.42 -6.03 14.07
CA LYS A 107 1.65 -6.72 13.02
C LYS A 107 0.24 -7.07 13.50
N HIS A 108 0.10 -7.53 14.73
CA HIS A 108 -1.20 -7.83 15.32
C HIS A 108 -2.04 -6.55 15.49
N ASN A 109 -1.46 -5.51 16.10
CA ASN A 109 -2.17 -4.28 16.41
C ASN A 109 -2.63 -3.51 15.15
N ILE A 110 -1.75 -3.38 14.15
CA ILE A 110 -2.10 -2.70 12.90
C ILE A 110 -3.20 -3.43 12.12
N ASN A 111 -3.20 -4.78 12.17
CA ASN A 111 -4.26 -5.57 11.56
C ASN A 111 -5.57 -5.44 12.32
N ARG A 112 -5.57 -5.41 13.66
CA ARG A 112 -6.77 -5.13 14.46
C ARG A 112 -7.39 -3.78 14.08
N ILE A 113 -6.58 -2.72 14.01
CA ILE A 113 -7.03 -1.39 13.59
C ILE A 113 -7.62 -1.43 12.18
N ALA A 114 -6.98 -2.15 11.25
CA ALA A 114 -7.51 -2.32 9.90
C ALA A 114 -8.82 -3.12 9.87
N HIS A 115 -9.01 -4.09 10.78
CA HIS A 115 -10.28 -4.80 10.91
C HIS A 115 -11.43 -3.90 11.36
N GLU A 116 -11.14 -2.93 12.24
CA GLU A 116 -12.12 -1.95 12.73
C GLU A 116 -12.47 -0.88 11.68
N ARG A 117 -11.57 -0.60 10.73
CA ARG A 117 -11.70 0.52 9.78
C ARG A 117 -12.07 0.14 8.37
N LEU A 118 -11.69 -1.05 7.92
CA LEU A 118 -11.92 -1.49 6.55
C LEU A 118 -13.02 -2.53 6.53
N SER A 119 -13.97 -2.36 5.63
CA SER A 119 -14.89 -3.43 5.21
C SER A 119 -14.17 -4.39 4.24
N LEU A 120 -14.85 -5.42 3.74
CA LEU A 120 -14.30 -6.26 2.68
C LEU A 120 -14.36 -5.55 1.32
N GLU A 121 -15.37 -4.69 1.15
CA GLU A 121 -15.60 -3.86 -0.03
C GLU A 121 -14.48 -2.83 -0.20
N ASP A 122 -13.96 -2.28 0.90
CA ASP A 122 -12.81 -1.36 0.87
C ASP A 122 -11.51 -2.02 0.37
N LEU A 123 -11.44 -3.35 0.41
CA LEU A 123 -10.29 -4.15 -0.03
C LEU A 123 -10.44 -4.62 -1.49
N LEU A 124 -11.44 -4.10 -2.21
CA LEU A 124 -11.62 -4.33 -3.63
C LEU A 124 -11.18 -3.08 -4.42
N PRO A 125 -10.44 -3.26 -5.54
CA PRO A 125 -10.15 -2.16 -6.44
C PRO A 125 -11.42 -1.45 -6.88
N SER A 126 -11.51 -0.14 -6.66
CA SER A 126 -12.61 0.67 -7.16
C SER A 126 -12.29 1.19 -8.56
N LEU A 127 -13.21 1.03 -9.50
CA LEU A 127 -13.17 1.72 -10.79
C LEU A 127 -14.08 2.94 -10.70
N ASP A 128 -13.48 4.13 -10.64
CA ASP A 128 -14.22 5.39 -10.72
C ASP A 128 -14.67 5.57 -12.19
N ILE A 129 -15.96 5.41 -12.45
CA ILE A 129 -16.56 5.59 -13.78
C ILE A 129 -17.10 7.02 -13.85
N ASP A 130 -16.41 7.89 -14.60
CA ASP A 130 -16.81 9.30 -14.76
C ASP A 130 -18.12 9.47 -15.53
N LEU A 131 -18.35 8.59 -16.52
CA LEU A 131 -19.50 8.66 -17.41
C LEU A 131 -19.85 7.28 -17.96
N GLU A 132 -21.14 6.94 -17.92
CA GLU A 132 -21.70 5.82 -18.69
C GLU A 132 -22.14 6.33 -20.06
N LEU A 133 -21.72 5.64 -21.12
CA LEU A 133 -22.01 6.01 -22.50
C LEU A 133 -22.74 4.87 -23.20
N ASN A 134 -23.79 5.20 -23.95
CA ASN A 134 -24.40 4.26 -24.89
C ASN A 134 -23.56 4.20 -26.17
N LEU A 135 -23.69 3.10 -26.91
CA LEU A 135 -23.03 2.97 -28.22
C LEU A 135 -23.43 4.10 -29.19
N THR A 136 -24.64 4.65 -29.05
CA THR A 136 -25.12 5.79 -29.85
C THR A 136 -24.40 7.11 -29.53
N ASP A 137 -23.83 7.23 -28.34
CA ASP A 137 -23.08 8.42 -27.92
C ASP A 137 -21.65 8.42 -28.51
N LEU A 138 -21.19 7.26 -29.01
CA LEU A 138 -19.90 7.08 -29.68
C LEU A 138 -19.91 7.66 -31.11
N ASN A 139 -19.93 8.98 -31.20
CA ASN A 139 -19.94 9.69 -32.48
C ASN A 139 -18.66 10.54 -32.69
N GLU A 140 -18.53 11.11 -33.89
CA GLU A 140 -17.37 11.93 -34.25
C GLU A 140 -17.23 13.21 -33.41
N GLU A 141 -18.33 13.73 -32.84
CA GLU A 141 -18.24 14.88 -31.94
C GLU A 141 -17.61 14.50 -30.60
N LEU A 142 -18.06 13.40 -29.99
CA LEU A 142 -17.45 12.87 -28.78
C LEU A 142 -15.96 12.54 -29.02
N ARG A 143 -15.63 11.93 -30.16
CA ARG A 143 -14.23 11.65 -30.54
C ARG A 143 -13.38 12.91 -30.60
N LYS A 144 -13.89 14.00 -31.18
CA LYS A 144 -13.17 15.30 -31.23
C LYS A 144 -12.95 15.88 -29.84
N ILE A 145 -13.96 15.80 -28.96
CA ILE A 145 -13.87 16.28 -27.57
C ILE A 145 -12.77 15.51 -26.84
N VAL A 146 -12.80 14.17 -26.87
CA VAL A 146 -11.78 13.33 -26.21
C VAL A 146 -10.37 13.62 -26.74
N LEU A 147 -10.20 13.76 -28.06
CA LEU A 147 -8.90 14.09 -28.66
C LEU A 147 -8.39 15.48 -28.27
N LYS A 148 -9.29 16.45 -28.07
CA LYS A 148 -8.94 17.79 -27.60
C LYS A 148 -8.43 17.75 -26.16
N TYR A 149 -9.11 17.03 -25.27
CA TYR A 149 -8.70 16.86 -23.87
C TYR A 149 -7.36 16.10 -23.76
N LYS A 150 -7.14 15.06 -24.57
CA LYS A 150 -5.87 14.32 -24.59
C LYS A 150 -4.67 15.18 -24.98
N LYS A 151 -4.87 16.18 -25.86
CA LYS A 151 -3.81 17.14 -26.25
C LYS A 151 -3.52 18.19 -25.17
N SER A 152 -4.50 18.56 -24.34
CA SER A 152 -4.29 19.53 -23.27
C SER A 152 -3.47 18.97 -22.10
N GLU A 153 -3.58 17.69 -21.77
CA GLU A 153 -2.75 17.06 -20.73
C GLU A 153 -1.28 16.91 -21.14
N GLN A 154 -1.01 16.68 -22.42
CA GLN A 154 0.36 16.58 -22.96
C GLN A 154 1.10 17.93 -23.01
N ASN A 155 0.38 19.05 -22.94
CA ASN A 155 0.95 20.40 -22.99
C ASN A 155 1.13 21.04 -21.59
N GLN A 156 0.92 20.28 -20.51
CA GLN A 156 1.13 20.73 -19.13
C GLN A 156 2.37 20.11 -18.45
N ILE A 157 3.25 19.44 -19.21
CA ILE A 157 4.54 18.90 -18.75
C ILE A 157 5.68 19.62 -19.47
#